data_AF-M5FUQ6-F1
#
_entry.id   AF-M5FUQ6-F1
#
_cell.length_a   1.000
_cell.length_b   1.000
_cell.length_c   1.000
_cell.angle_alpha   90.00
_cell.angle_beta   90.00
_cell.angle_gamma   90.00
#
_symmetry.space_group_name_H-M   'P 1'
#
loop_
_entity.id
_entity.type
_entity.pdbx_description
1 polymer ?
#
loop_
_entity_poly.entity_id
_entity_poly.type
_entity_poly.pdbx_seq_one_letter_code
_entity_poly.pdbx_strand_id
1 'polypeptide(L)'
;MSNGRVCTVPLRIINRPIMPEIDEEKVTTFMEDMEAGDDFPPIEVLRVVLPPVDDGEIERRYYFSFGGCHRYEACQRLGRSSIKCKIIDVQGHIIRQHLGASCPF
;
A
#
# COMPACT_ATOMS: atom_id res chain seq x y z
N MET A 1 12.55 15.62 -2.81
CA MET A 1 11.26 15.02 -3.24
C MET A 1 11.55 13.60 -3.66
N SER A 2 11.09 12.60 -2.91
CA SER A 2 11.27 11.19 -3.28
C SER A 2 10.42 10.89 -4.52
N ASN A 3 11.09 10.53 -5.63
CA ASN A 3 10.48 10.36 -6.94
C ASN A 3 9.84 8.95 -7.04
N GLY A 4 8.71 8.75 -6.37
CA GLY A 4 8.03 7.46 -6.33
C GLY A 4 7.43 7.05 -7.69
N ARG A 5 7.55 5.76 -8.05
CA ARG A 5 7.04 5.20 -9.31
C ARG A 5 5.56 4.83 -9.20
N VAL A 6 4.75 5.23 -10.18
CA VAL A 6 3.34 4.81 -10.26
C VAL A 6 3.21 3.46 -10.96
N CYS A 7 2.50 2.52 -10.35
CA CYS A 7 2.15 1.22 -10.96
C CYS A 7 0.95 0.58 -10.24
N THR A 8 0.36 -0.46 -10.84
CA THR A 8 -0.66 -1.29 -10.18
C THR A 8 0.00 -2.35 -9.29
N VAL A 9 -0.42 -2.42 -8.04
CA VAL A 9 0.13 -3.35 -7.03
C VAL A 9 -0.97 -4.30 -6.58
N PRO A 10 -0.72 -5.63 -6.53
CA PRO A 10 -1.69 -6.57 -5.99
C PRO A 10 -2.06 -6.24 -4.54
N LEU A 11 -3.36 -6.22 -4.21
CA LEU A 11 -3.81 -5.89 -2.85
C LEU A 11 -3.17 -6.83 -1.81
N ARG A 12 -3.11 -8.13 -2.13
CA ARG A 12 -2.60 -9.20 -1.26
C ARG A 12 -1.16 -9.02 -0.77
N ILE A 13 -0.34 -8.19 -1.42
CA ILE A 13 1.06 -7.98 -1.00
C ILE A 13 1.26 -6.69 -0.21
N ILE A 14 0.22 -5.86 -0.08
CA ILE A 14 0.28 -4.59 0.64
C ILE A 14 -0.02 -4.85 2.12
N ASN A 15 0.99 -4.68 2.97
CA ASN A 15 0.85 -4.78 4.41
C ASN A 15 0.19 -3.51 4.96
N ARG A 16 -0.92 -3.69 5.69
CA ARG A 16 -1.64 -2.60 6.37
C ARG A 16 -1.65 -2.87 7.88
N PRO A 17 -0.54 -2.60 8.57
CA PRO A 17 -0.35 -2.98 9.98
C PRO A 17 -1.22 -2.19 10.96
N ILE A 18 -1.78 -1.06 10.54
CA ILE A 18 -2.66 -0.23 11.37
C ILE A 18 -4.09 -0.43 10.88
N MET A 19 -4.98 -0.86 11.78
CA MET A 19 -6.40 -0.96 11.47
C MET A 19 -6.93 0.43 11.12
N PRO A 20 -7.48 0.62 9.91
CA PRO A 20 -8.02 1.90 9.53
C PRO A 20 -9.37 2.14 10.20
N GLU A 21 -9.65 3.39 10.53
CA GLU A 21 -11.02 3.84 10.73
C GLU A 21 -11.68 3.98 9.35
N ILE A 22 -12.81 3.29 9.15
CA ILE A 22 -13.54 3.26 7.89
C ILE A 22 -14.82 4.08 8.03
N ASP A 23 -15.00 4.96 7.05
CA ASP A 23 -16.23 5.72 6.83
C ASP A 23 -16.96 5.05 5.67
N GLU A 24 -18.07 4.40 5.99
CA GLU A 24 -18.84 3.56 5.08
C GLU A 24 -19.46 4.35 3.92
N GLU A 25 -19.85 5.61 4.16
CA GLU A 25 -20.39 6.48 3.11
C GLU A 25 -19.29 6.81 2.09
N LYS A 26 -18.09 7.17 2.57
CA LYS A 26 -16.94 7.42 1.67
C LYS A 26 -16.53 6.20 0.86
N VAL A 27 -16.55 5.00 1.46
CA VAL A 27 -16.26 3.76 0.73
C VAL A 27 -17.29 3.54 -0.37
N THR A 28 -18.57 3.73 -0.06
CA THR A 28 -19.66 3.57 -1.02
C THR A 28 -19.50 4.53 -2.20
N THR A 29 -19.27 5.83 -1.94
CA THR A 29 -19.00 6.82 -2.99
C THR A 29 -17.80 6.43 -3.85
N PHE A 30 -16.69 6.01 -3.24
CA PHE A 30 -15.53 5.57 -4.01
C PHE A 30 -15.80 4.32 -4.85
N MET A 31 -16.66 3.41 -4.40
CA MET A 31 -17.05 2.26 -5.20
C MET A 31 -17.83 2.70 -6.44
N GLU A 32 -18.83 3.56 -6.26
CA GLU A 32 -19.66 4.11 -7.35
C GLU A 32 -18.79 4.85 -8.39
N ASP A 33 -17.94 5.77 -7.94
CA ASP A 33 -17.02 6.53 -8.81
C ASP A 33 -16.06 5.60 -9.58
N MET A 34 -15.52 4.57 -8.91
CA MET A 34 -14.63 3.60 -9.54
C MET A 34 -15.33 2.73 -10.60
N GLU A 35 -16.62 2.45 -10.43
CA GLU A 35 -17.45 1.75 -11.43
C GLU A 35 -17.85 2.69 -12.57
N ALA A 36 -18.05 3.98 -12.29
CA ALA A 36 -18.29 5.03 -13.29
C ALA A 36 -17.06 5.35 -14.16
N GLY A 37 -15.87 4.89 -13.74
CA GLY A 37 -14.63 4.97 -14.52
C GLY A 37 -13.67 6.08 -14.08
N ASP A 38 -13.86 6.65 -12.89
CA ASP A 38 -12.97 7.69 -12.38
C ASP A 38 -11.54 7.17 -12.17
N ASP A 39 -10.56 7.98 -12.63
CA ASP A 39 -9.14 7.71 -12.42
C ASP A 39 -8.67 8.35 -11.10
N PHE A 40 -8.80 7.58 -10.03
CA PHE A 40 -8.32 8.01 -8.73
C PHE A 40 -6.79 8.23 -8.72
N PRO A 41 -6.29 9.21 -7.93
CA PRO A 41 -4.87 9.29 -7.67
C PRO A 41 -4.37 7.98 -7.04
N PRO A 42 -3.09 7.62 -7.22
CA PRO A 42 -2.53 6.45 -6.57
C PRO A 42 -2.60 6.56 -5.03
N ILE A 43 -2.65 5.42 -4.33
CA ILE A 43 -2.31 5.38 -2.90
C ILE A 43 -0.80 5.32 -2.72
N GLU A 44 -0.29 5.84 -1.61
CA GLU A 44 1.14 5.77 -1.31
C GLU A 44 1.48 4.39 -0.72
N VAL A 45 2.52 3.75 -1.27
CA VAL A 45 3.05 2.48 -0.77
C VAL A 45 4.55 2.63 -0.52
N LEU A 46 4.96 2.43 0.72
CA LEU A 46 6.36 2.39 1.11
C LEU A 46 6.92 0.99 0.83
N ARG A 47 8.02 0.90 0.10
CA ARG A 47 8.71 -0.36 -0.20
C ARG A 47 10.04 -0.42 0.52
N VAL A 48 10.22 -1.43 1.35
CA VAL A 48 11.52 -1.78 1.94
C VAL A 48 12.11 -2.93 1.15
N VAL A 49 13.34 -2.76 0.69
CA VAL A 49 14.14 -3.81 0.04
C VAL A 49 15.25 -4.21 1.00
N LEU A 50 15.28 -5.48 1.39
CA LEU A 50 16.34 -6.05 2.20
C LEU A 50 17.24 -6.94 1.34
N PRO A 51 18.54 -7.01 1.66
CA PRO A 51 19.41 -7.99 1.06
C PRO A 51 18.92 -9.42 1.38
N PRO A 52 19.31 -10.40 0.55
CA PRO A 52 19.09 -11.80 0.85
C PRO A 52 19.69 -12.22 2.21
N VAL A 53 19.14 -13.27 2.82
CA VAL A 53 19.63 -13.81 4.11
C VAL A 53 20.74 -14.84 3.90
N ASP A 54 20.68 -15.57 2.78
CA ASP A 54 21.57 -16.68 2.42
C ASP A 54 22.13 -16.44 1.00
N ASP A 55 22.92 -17.37 0.45
CA ASP A 55 23.45 -17.36 -0.95
C ASP A 55 22.36 -17.35 -2.06
N GLY A 56 21.10 -17.09 -1.70
CA GLY A 56 20.03 -16.88 -2.65
C GLY A 56 20.05 -15.45 -3.20
N GLU A 57 20.03 -15.30 -4.52
CA GLU A 57 20.10 -14.00 -5.23
C GLU A 57 18.81 -13.15 -5.15
N ILE A 58 17.83 -13.49 -4.30
CA ILE A 58 16.50 -12.85 -4.32
C ILE A 58 16.36 -11.85 -3.18
N GLU A 59 16.32 -10.57 -3.54
CA GLU A 59 15.97 -9.48 -2.64
C GLU A 59 14.58 -9.69 -2.00
N ARG A 60 14.48 -9.42 -0.70
CA ARG A 60 13.18 -9.44 -0.02
C ARG A 60 12.55 -8.06 -0.07
N ARG A 61 11.33 -8.00 -0.61
CA ARG A 61 10.58 -6.76 -0.82
C ARG A 61 9.31 -6.75 0.02
N TYR A 62 9.16 -5.75 0.87
CA TYR A 62 8.00 -5.56 1.71
C TYR A 62 7.30 -4.26 1.33
N TYR A 63 5.98 -4.30 1.20
CA TYR A 63 5.16 -3.17 0.79
C TYR A 63 4.24 -2.78 1.95
N PHE A 64 4.22 -1.51 2.33
CA PHE A 64 3.41 -0.98 3.42
C PHE A 64 2.55 0.19 2.94
N SER A 65 1.31 0.23 3.39
CA SER A 65 0.43 1.39 3.16
C SER A 65 -0.17 1.84 4.49
N PHE A 66 0.04 3.11 4.81
CA PHE A 66 -0.52 3.77 6.00
C PHE A 66 -1.70 4.68 5.66
N GLY A 67 -1.81 5.13 4.41
CA GLY A 67 -2.90 5.96 3.92
C GLY A 67 -3.87 5.22 3.01
N GLY A 68 -4.77 5.98 2.38
CA GLY A 68 -5.66 5.50 1.31
C GLY A 68 -6.60 4.35 1.72
N CYS A 69 -6.99 4.28 3.00
CA CYS A 69 -7.79 3.17 3.53
C CYS A 69 -9.13 2.99 2.82
N HIS A 70 -9.92 4.05 2.64
CA HIS A 70 -11.23 3.95 1.98
C HIS A 70 -11.12 3.52 0.52
N ARG A 71 -10.15 4.05 -0.25
CA ARG A 71 -9.89 3.62 -1.64
C ARG A 71 -9.43 2.16 -1.73
N TYR A 72 -8.58 1.74 -0.80
CA TYR A 72 -8.16 0.35 -0.69
C TYR A 72 -9.35 -0.57 -0.37
N GLU A 73 -10.18 -0.16 0.59
CA GLU A 73 -11.37 -0.89 1.00
C GLU A 73 -12.41 -0.99 -0.13
N ALA A 74 -12.65 0.10 -0.86
CA ALA A 74 -13.50 0.10 -2.06
C ALA A 74 -12.99 -0.91 -3.11
N CYS A 75 -11.68 -0.95 -3.37
CA CYS A 75 -11.09 -1.94 -4.28
C CYS A 75 -11.30 -3.38 -3.78
N GLN A 76 -11.16 -3.63 -2.47
CA GLN A 76 -11.43 -4.95 -1.89
C GLN A 76 -12.89 -5.37 -2.07
N ARG A 77 -13.84 -4.49 -1.73
CA ARG A 77 -15.29 -4.78 -1.81
C ARG A 77 -15.78 -4.97 -3.24
N LEU A 78 -15.19 -4.26 -4.20
CA LEU A 78 -15.41 -4.47 -5.64
C LEU A 78 -14.71 -5.72 -6.18
N GLY A 79 -14.01 -6.50 -5.36
CA GLY A 79 -13.31 -7.72 -5.79
C GLY A 79 -12.11 -7.46 -6.71
N ARG A 80 -11.55 -6.24 -6.73
CA ARG A 80 -10.37 -5.92 -7.54
C ARG A 80 -9.15 -6.65 -6.99
N SER A 81 -8.29 -7.16 -7.86
CA SER A 81 -7.07 -7.88 -7.45
C SER A 81 -5.87 -6.98 -7.17
N SER A 82 -5.93 -5.72 -7.64
CA SER A 82 -4.85 -4.74 -7.55
C SER A 82 -5.39 -3.32 -7.47
N ILE A 83 -4.52 -2.38 -7.04
CA ILE A 83 -4.82 -0.96 -6.91
C ILE A 83 -3.66 -0.11 -7.45
N LYS A 84 -3.96 1.08 -7.98
CA LYS A 84 -2.97 2.06 -8.44
C LYS A 84 -2.21 2.61 -7.23
N CYS A 85 -0.89 2.46 -7.24
CA CYS A 85 -0.01 2.89 -6.15
C CYS A 85 1.12 3.77 -6.67
N LYS A 86 1.62 4.64 -5.80
CA LYS A 86 2.91 5.31 -5.93
C LYS A 86 3.86 4.62 -4.96
N ILE A 87 4.80 3.85 -5.51
CA ILE A 87 5.81 3.13 -4.72
C ILE A 87 6.94 4.08 -4.38
N ILE A 88 7.28 4.15 -3.10
CA ILE A 88 8.39 4.94 -2.58
C ILE A 88 9.35 3.99 -1.87
N ASP A 89 10.57 3.90 -2.38
CA ASP A 89 11.61 3.09 -1.73
C ASP A 89 12.11 3.81 -0.47
N VAL A 90 12.09 3.08 0.64
CA VAL A 90 12.49 3.59 1.95
C VAL A 90 13.35 2.58 2.68
N GLN A 91 14.17 3.09 3.61
CA GLN A 91 14.90 2.24 4.55
C GLN A 91 13.97 1.77 5.68
N GLY A 92 14.31 0.64 6.31
CA GLY A 92 13.52 0.06 7.41
C GLY A 92 13.22 1.03 8.56
N HIS A 93 14.14 1.95 8.87
CA HIS A 93 13.93 2.94 9.92
C HIS A 93 12.75 3.89 9.65
N ILE A 94 12.35 4.09 8.38
CA ILE A 94 11.16 4.87 8.03
C ILE A 94 9.89 4.12 8.43
N ILE A 95 9.86 2.79 8.28
CA ILE A 95 8.76 1.96 8.78
C ILE A 95 8.72 2.00 10.31
N ARG A 96 9.89 2.04 10.97
CA ARG A 96 9.99 2.17 12.42
C ARG A 96 9.37 3.47 12.96
N GLN A 97 9.41 4.56 12.21
CA GLN A 97 8.72 5.81 12.59
C GLN A 97 7.19 5.63 12.65
N HIS A 98 6.62 4.69 11.90
CA HIS A 98 5.19 4.38 11.89
C HIS A 98 4.81 3.29 12.90
N LEU A 99 5.65 2.27 13.07
CA LEU A 99 5.33 1.07 13.88
C LEU A 99 6.00 1.02 15.25
N GLY A 100 6.94 1.92 15.54
CA GLY A 100 7.69 1.92 16.80
C GLY A 100 8.40 0.59 17.05
N ALA A 101 8.20 0.02 18.24
CA ALA A 101 8.80 -1.26 18.65
C ALA A 101 8.27 -2.48 17.86
N SER A 102 7.14 -2.34 17.17
CA SER A 102 6.54 -3.41 16.34
C SER A 102 7.12 -3.47 14.92
N CYS A 103 8.14 -2.66 14.61
CA CYS A 103 8.82 -2.68 13.32
C CYS A 103 9.63 -3.98 13.15
N PRO A 104 9.46 -4.72 12.04
CA PRO A 104 10.20 -5.96 11.79
C PRO A 104 11.60 -5.73 11.17
N PHE A 105 12.04 -4.47 11.08
CA PHE A 105 13.32 -4.03 10.49
C PHE A 105 14.17 -3.30 11.51
#